data_AF-A0A2Y9J5R9-F1
#
_entry.id   AF-A0A2Y9J5R9-F1
#
_cell.length_a   1.000
_cell.length_b   1.000
_cell.length_c   1.000
_cell.angle_alpha   90.00
_cell.angle_beta   90.00
_cell.angle_gamma   90.00
#
_symmetry.space_group_name_H-M   'P 1'
#
loop_
_entity.id
_entity.type
_entity.pdbx_description
1 polymer ?
#
loop_
_entity_poly.entity_id
_entity_poly.type
_entity_poly.pdbx_seq_one_letter_code
_entity_poly.pdbx_strand_id
1 'polypeptide(L)'
;MQCTEAGKALIKFNHCKKYIYSFSVPQCCPLCQQVIGSRKLEEAPISISNPFTNGHQEKCSFLLRPTQGTFLREYDGRSDLHVGITNTNGVVYNYTTHGVRRDEAGWEESVSIPLLQPGMYGLMDQWDKYLEDFSSTGAWLPQRYEEDRHNCYSYTLTFINCILTTEGKEQLGKEEFTEKYVVPRTRKASKYITLYRAIEEHGFYVTDHPDEETSPPEGSGSC
;
A
#
# COMPACT_ATOMS: atom_id res chain seq x y z
N MET A 1 -12.18 7.50 -24.09
CA MET A 1 -11.07 7.41 -23.12
C MET A 1 -11.60 6.60 -21.95
N GLN A 2 -11.19 5.34 -21.87
CA GLN A 2 -11.70 4.40 -20.88
C GLN A 2 -11.15 4.80 -19.50
N CYS A 3 -12.05 5.07 -18.54
CA CYS A 3 -11.70 5.04 -17.13
C CYS A 3 -11.01 3.71 -16.86
N THR A 4 -9.78 3.78 -16.35
CA THR A 4 -9.10 2.70 -15.67
C THR A 4 -10.09 2.01 -14.73
N GLU A 5 -10.36 0.71 -14.94
CA GLU A 5 -11.12 -0.08 -13.98
C GLU A 5 -10.38 -0.02 -12.65
N ALA A 6 -10.85 0.83 -11.74
CA ALA A 6 -10.50 0.75 -10.34
C ALA A 6 -10.73 -0.71 -9.92
N GLY A 7 -9.66 -1.39 -9.49
CA GLY A 7 -9.67 -2.83 -9.22
C GLY A 7 -10.93 -3.22 -8.44
N LYS A 8 -11.65 -4.23 -8.94
CA LYS A 8 -12.91 -4.71 -8.36
C LYS A 8 -12.73 -4.97 -6.87
N ALA A 9 -13.68 -4.52 -6.05
CA ALA A 9 -13.62 -4.70 -4.60
C ALA A 9 -13.48 -6.19 -4.26
N LEU A 10 -12.50 -6.52 -3.42
CA LEU A 10 -12.34 -7.88 -2.92
C LEU A 10 -13.26 -8.09 -1.73
N ILE A 11 -14.07 -9.13 -1.77
CA ILE A 11 -15.00 -9.51 -0.71
C ILE A 11 -14.52 -10.81 -0.07
N LYS A 12 -14.46 -10.82 1.26
CA LYS A 12 -14.25 -12.02 2.08
C LYS A 12 -15.57 -12.44 2.72
N PHE A 13 -15.90 -13.72 2.64
CA PHE A 13 -17.01 -14.32 3.39
C PHE A 13 -16.62 -15.69 3.92
N ASN A 14 -17.38 -16.20 4.89
CA ASN A 14 -17.10 -17.47 5.55
C ASN A 14 -18.10 -18.52 5.06
N HIS A 15 -17.60 -19.68 4.65
CA HIS A 15 -18.44 -20.85 4.35
C HIS A 15 -17.58 -22.12 4.41
N CYS A 16 -18.16 -23.29 4.65
CA CYS A 16 -17.42 -24.55 4.71
C CYS A 16 -16.26 -24.53 5.74
N LYS A 17 -16.36 -23.72 6.81
CA LYS A 17 -15.27 -23.42 7.75
C LYS A 17 -13.98 -22.89 7.08
N LYS A 18 -14.14 -22.15 5.98
CA LYS A 18 -13.05 -21.51 5.24
C LYS A 18 -13.36 -20.05 5.01
N TYR A 19 -12.30 -19.27 4.81
CA TYR A 19 -12.41 -17.93 4.25
C TYR A 19 -12.38 -18.03 2.74
N ILE A 20 -13.42 -17.50 2.10
CA ILE A 20 -13.55 -17.46 0.65
C ILE A 20 -13.52 -16.00 0.21
N TYR A 21 -12.71 -15.74 -0.81
CA TYR A 21 -12.46 -14.42 -1.36
C TYR A 21 -12.93 -14.38 -2.81
N SER A 22 -13.60 -13.30 -3.22
CA SER A 22 -14.13 -13.11 -4.59
C SER A 22 -14.38 -11.63 -4.89
N PHE A 23 -14.72 -11.27 -6.13
CA PHE A 23 -15.12 -9.89 -6.48
C PHE A 23 -16.57 -9.55 -6.10
N SER A 24 -17.39 -10.56 -5.79
CA SER A 24 -18.79 -10.43 -5.39
C SER A 24 -19.25 -11.69 -4.69
N VAL A 25 -20.12 -11.59 -3.68
CA VAL A 25 -20.68 -12.76 -3.00
C VAL A 25 -21.52 -13.58 -4.01
N PRO A 26 -21.15 -14.82 -4.33
CA PRO A 26 -21.93 -15.63 -5.26
C PRO A 26 -23.22 -16.14 -4.62
N GLN A 27 -24.21 -16.53 -5.44
CA GLN A 27 -25.46 -17.13 -4.95
C GLN A 27 -25.21 -18.48 -4.26
N CYS A 28 -24.31 -19.30 -4.82
CA CYS A 28 -23.92 -20.60 -4.29
C CYS A 28 -22.43 -20.62 -3.94
N CYS A 29 -22.08 -21.33 -2.88
CA CYS A 29 -20.70 -21.52 -2.46
C CYS A 29 -19.91 -22.26 -3.55
N PRO A 30 -18.74 -21.75 -3.99
CA PRO A 30 -17.95 -22.39 -5.04
C PRO A 30 -17.38 -23.77 -4.63
N LEU A 31 -17.34 -24.07 -3.32
CA LEU A 31 -16.80 -25.33 -2.79
C LEU A 31 -17.84 -26.44 -2.66
N CYS A 32 -19.03 -26.14 -2.14
CA CYS A 32 -20.06 -27.15 -1.84
C CYS A 32 -21.39 -26.94 -2.57
N GLN A 33 -21.49 -25.88 -3.39
CA GLN A 33 -22.66 -25.53 -4.20
C GLN A 33 -23.96 -25.24 -3.42
N GLN A 34 -23.87 -25.11 -2.09
CA GLN A 34 -25.00 -24.69 -1.25
C GLN A 34 -25.21 -23.18 -1.31
N VAL A 35 -26.46 -22.74 -1.14
CA VAL A 35 -26.83 -21.31 -1.16
C VAL A 35 -26.12 -20.57 -0.03
N ILE A 36 -25.52 -19.42 -0.35
CA ILE A 36 -24.91 -18.55 0.65
C ILE A 36 -26.02 -17.74 1.32
N GLY A 37 -26.42 -18.15 2.52
CA GLY A 37 -27.41 -17.44 3.33
C GLY A 37 -26.78 -16.89 4.60
N SER A 38 -26.67 -15.56 4.72
CA SER A 38 -26.25 -14.91 5.97
C SER A 38 -27.41 -14.93 6.96
N ARG A 39 -27.31 -15.74 8.03
CA ARG A 39 -28.33 -15.74 9.11
C ARG A 39 -27.96 -14.85 10.29
N LYS A 40 -26.70 -14.41 10.35
CA LYS A 40 -26.08 -13.72 11.48
C LYS A 40 -25.16 -12.60 11.01
N LEU A 41 -25.07 -11.50 11.77
CA LEU A 41 -24.28 -10.33 11.40
C LEU A 41 -22.77 -10.61 11.42
N GLU A 42 -22.33 -11.48 12.32
CA GLU A 42 -20.93 -11.94 12.41
C GLU A 42 -20.47 -12.76 11.19
N GLU A 43 -21.39 -13.29 10.39
CA GLU A 43 -21.13 -14.04 9.16
C GLU A 43 -21.30 -13.17 7.90
N ALA A 44 -21.50 -11.86 8.08
CA ALA A 44 -21.67 -10.94 6.97
C ALA A 44 -20.38 -10.85 6.12
N PRO A 45 -20.50 -10.88 4.78
CA PRO A 45 -19.39 -10.62 3.88
C PRO A 45 -18.74 -9.26 4.16
N ILE A 46 -17.41 -9.21 4.17
CA ILE A 46 -16.64 -7.98 4.40
C ILE A 46 -15.90 -7.56 3.14
N SER A 47 -15.89 -6.26 2.85
CA SER A 47 -15.05 -5.69 1.79
C SER A 47 -13.63 -5.51 2.32
N ILE A 48 -12.65 -6.01 1.57
CA ILE A 48 -11.24 -5.78 1.82
C ILE A 48 -10.85 -4.46 1.16
N SER A 49 -10.34 -3.53 1.95
CA SER A 49 -9.89 -2.24 1.46
C SER A 49 -8.72 -2.40 0.48
N ASN A 50 -8.82 -1.76 -0.68
CA ASN A 50 -7.73 -1.62 -1.62
C ASN A 50 -6.58 -0.84 -0.96
N PRO A 51 -5.34 -1.38 -0.91
CA PRO A 51 -4.18 -0.67 -0.36
C PRO A 51 -3.60 0.38 -1.30
N PHE A 52 -4.05 0.42 -2.56
CA PHE A 52 -3.64 1.39 -3.56
C PHE A 52 -4.61 2.56 -3.60
N THR A 53 -4.06 3.77 -3.63
CA THR A 53 -4.77 5.03 -3.69
C THR A 53 -4.25 5.87 -4.84
N ASN A 54 -5.03 6.86 -5.25
CA ASN A 54 -4.54 7.88 -6.16
C ASN A 54 -3.62 8.83 -5.39
N GLY A 55 -2.31 8.71 -5.62
CA GLY A 55 -1.30 9.54 -4.97
C GLY A 55 -1.51 11.04 -5.18
N HIS A 56 -2.14 11.45 -6.30
CA HIS A 56 -2.47 12.85 -6.58
C HIS A 56 -3.65 13.37 -5.74
N GLN A 57 -4.31 12.52 -4.96
CA GLN A 57 -5.33 12.91 -3.98
C GLN A 57 -4.77 12.93 -2.54
N GLU A 58 -3.56 12.42 -2.34
CA GLU A 58 -2.90 12.31 -1.05
C GLU A 58 -2.10 13.58 -0.75
N LYS A 59 -2.22 14.09 0.49
CA LYS A 59 -1.51 15.31 0.91
C LYS A 59 -0.40 14.98 1.88
N CYS A 60 0.77 15.56 1.65
CA CYS A 60 1.92 15.45 2.53
C CYS A 60 2.26 13.98 2.85
N SER A 61 2.30 13.15 1.81
CA SER A 61 2.46 11.72 1.92
C SER A 61 3.73 11.25 1.22
N PHE A 62 4.35 10.22 1.78
CA PHE A 62 5.33 9.40 1.09
C PHE A 62 4.58 8.37 0.25
N LEU A 63 4.87 8.34 -1.05
CA LEU A 63 4.26 7.43 -2.00
C LEU A 63 5.25 6.37 -2.47
N LEU A 64 4.73 5.16 -2.73
CA LEU A 64 5.44 4.12 -3.46
C LEU A 64 4.63 3.68 -4.67
N ARG A 65 5.30 3.45 -5.79
CA ARG A 65 4.73 2.82 -6.98
C ARG A 65 5.73 1.86 -7.62
N PRO A 66 5.29 0.89 -8.45
CA PRO A 66 6.20 0.12 -9.28
C PRO A 66 6.93 1.04 -10.26
N THR A 67 8.19 0.73 -10.56
CA THR A 67 8.95 1.43 -11.61
C THR A 67 8.33 1.22 -13.01
N GLN A 68 7.72 0.05 -13.23
CA GLN A 68 7.04 -0.32 -14.48
C GLN A 68 5.69 -0.96 -14.21
N GLY A 69 4.70 -0.63 -15.04
CA GLY A 69 3.34 -1.16 -14.94
C GLY A 69 2.63 -0.80 -13.64
N THR A 70 1.73 -1.67 -13.19
CA THR A 70 0.90 -1.49 -12.01
C THR A 70 1.12 -2.59 -10.97
N PHE A 71 0.70 -2.33 -9.74
CA PHE A 71 0.81 -3.30 -8.66
C PHE A 71 -0.02 -4.56 -8.93
N LEU A 72 -1.23 -4.39 -9.50
CA LEU A 72 -2.16 -5.49 -9.70
C LEU A 72 -1.78 -6.38 -10.90
N ARG A 73 -1.09 -5.84 -11.92
CA ARG A 73 -0.82 -6.58 -13.16
C ARG A 73 0.64 -6.99 -13.33
N GLU A 74 1.55 -6.04 -13.41
CA GLU A 74 2.95 -6.32 -13.80
C GLU A 74 3.89 -6.53 -12.61
N TYR A 75 3.61 -5.95 -11.44
CA TYR A 75 4.52 -6.04 -10.30
C TYR A 75 4.69 -7.48 -9.79
N ASP A 76 5.91 -8.00 -9.80
CA ASP A 76 6.25 -9.38 -9.45
C ASP A 76 6.72 -9.55 -7.99
N GLY A 77 6.77 -8.46 -7.22
CA GLY A 77 7.28 -8.46 -5.84
C GLY A 77 8.80 -8.37 -5.73
N ARG A 78 9.53 -8.33 -6.85
CA ARG A 78 10.99 -8.23 -6.91
C ARG A 78 11.47 -7.00 -7.66
N SER A 79 10.64 -6.47 -8.56
CA SER A 79 10.90 -5.26 -9.32
C SER A 79 11.12 -4.07 -8.40
N ASP A 80 12.00 -3.15 -8.82
CA ASP A 80 12.28 -1.96 -8.05
C ASP A 80 11.04 -1.07 -7.90
N LEU A 81 10.95 -0.43 -6.74
CA LEU A 81 9.91 0.54 -6.41
C LEU A 81 10.46 1.96 -6.56
N HIS A 82 9.62 2.85 -7.08
CA HIS A 82 9.90 4.27 -7.12
C HIS A 82 9.12 5.00 -6.02
N VAL A 83 9.74 6.04 -5.45
CA VAL A 83 9.17 6.78 -4.32
C VAL A 83 9.16 8.28 -4.54
N GLY A 84 8.20 8.96 -3.92
CA GLY A 84 8.00 10.40 -4.05
C GLY A 84 7.26 10.99 -2.86
N ILE A 85 7.26 12.32 -2.76
CA ILE A 85 6.54 13.08 -1.73
C ILE A 85 5.45 13.92 -2.40
N THR A 86 4.22 13.87 -1.89
CA THR A 86 3.15 14.75 -2.37
C THR A 86 3.20 16.11 -1.68
N ASN A 87 2.96 17.17 -2.45
CA ASN A 87 2.59 18.47 -1.90
C ASN A 87 1.11 18.48 -1.48
N THR A 88 0.61 19.60 -0.96
CA THR A 88 -0.78 19.72 -0.50
C THR A 88 -1.82 19.73 -1.63
N ASN A 89 -1.37 19.90 -2.88
CA ASN A 89 -2.18 19.94 -4.09
C ASN A 89 -2.14 18.64 -4.90
N GLY A 90 -1.40 17.61 -4.44
CA GLY A 90 -1.29 16.32 -5.11
C GLY A 90 -0.20 16.23 -6.18
N VAL A 91 0.66 17.25 -6.33
CA VAL A 91 1.86 17.15 -7.18
C VAL A 91 2.89 16.29 -6.48
N VAL A 92 3.46 15.31 -7.19
CA VAL A 92 4.43 14.37 -6.62
C VAL A 92 5.85 14.78 -6.99
N TYR A 93 6.61 15.13 -5.96
CA TYR A 93 8.02 15.42 -6.06
C TYR A 93 8.82 14.13 -5.95
N ASN A 94 9.63 13.82 -6.96
CA ASN A 94 10.45 12.61 -6.97
C ASN A 94 11.79 12.87 -7.65
N TYR A 95 12.82 12.13 -7.26
CA TYR A 95 14.17 12.31 -7.77
C TYR A 95 14.54 11.16 -8.72
N THR A 96 15.03 11.51 -9.90
CA THR A 96 15.35 10.57 -10.97
C THR A 96 16.72 10.88 -11.55
N THR A 97 17.16 10.08 -12.52
CA THR A 97 18.34 10.37 -13.35
C THR A 97 18.28 11.72 -14.08
N HIS A 98 17.09 12.33 -14.18
CA HIS A 98 16.85 13.64 -14.78
C HIS A 98 16.71 14.76 -13.74
N GLY A 99 17.08 14.52 -12.48
CA GLY A 99 16.90 15.48 -11.39
C GLY A 99 15.54 15.35 -10.71
N VAL A 100 15.18 16.38 -9.94
CA VAL A 100 13.87 16.46 -9.28
C VAL A 100 12.76 16.72 -10.30
N ARG A 101 11.74 15.88 -10.26
CA ARG A 101 10.53 15.92 -11.08
C ARG A 101 9.34 16.34 -10.24
N ARG A 102 8.37 17.00 -10.88
CA ARG A 102 7.08 17.40 -10.32
C ARG A 102 6.02 16.76 -11.21
N ASP A 103 5.57 15.59 -10.81
CA ASP A 103 4.66 14.79 -11.63
C ASP A 103 3.23 15.03 -11.18
N GLU A 104 2.36 15.35 -12.14
CA GLU A 104 0.90 15.52 -11.95
C GLU A 104 0.11 14.28 -12.41
N ALA A 105 0.82 13.26 -12.91
CA ALA A 105 0.26 11.98 -13.34
C ALA A 105 1.27 10.84 -13.09
N GLY A 106 0.80 9.60 -13.14
CA GLY A 106 1.64 8.40 -13.03
C GLY A 106 1.79 7.85 -11.61
N TRP A 107 1.08 8.43 -10.64
CA TRP A 107 1.02 7.99 -9.24
C TRP A 107 -0.39 7.57 -8.80
N GLU A 108 -1.29 7.29 -9.74
CA GLU A 108 -2.70 6.95 -9.49
C GLU A 108 -2.90 5.57 -8.83
N GLU A 109 -1.92 4.68 -8.95
CA GLU A 109 -1.87 3.40 -8.24
C GLU A 109 -0.69 3.35 -7.27
N SER A 110 -0.73 4.19 -6.24
CA SER A 110 0.33 4.29 -5.24
C SER A 110 -0.05 3.67 -3.91
N VAL A 111 0.95 3.20 -3.17
CA VAL A 111 0.84 2.99 -1.73
C VAL A 111 1.18 4.29 -1.03
N SER A 112 0.27 4.81 -0.19
CA SER A 112 0.44 6.08 0.53
C SER A 112 0.79 5.87 2.00
N ILE A 113 1.72 6.69 2.50
CA ILE A 113 2.10 6.79 3.90
C ILE A 113 2.02 8.27 4.30
N PRO A 114 0.94 8.68 5.03
CA PRO A 114 0.81 10.05 5.50
C PRO A 114 1.97 10.42 6.44
N LEU A 115 2.63 11.55 6.17
CA LEU A 115 3.77 12.02 6.96
C LEU A 115 3.35 12.97 8.08
N LEU A 116 2.21 13.64 7.92
CA LEU A 116 1.65 14.53 8.93
C LEU A 116 0.63 13.80 9.81
N GLN A 117 0.74 14.01 11.12
CA GLN A 117 -0.22 13.50 12.10
C GLN A 117 -1.37 14.52 12.31
N PRO A 118 -2.56 14.07 12.74
CA PRO A 118 -3.64 14.96 13.14
C PRO A 118 -3.15 15.95 14.21
N GLY A 119 -3.11 17.25 13.88
CA GLY A 119 -2.59 18.32 14.76
C GLY A 119 -1.40 19.10 14.20
N MET A 120 -0.73 18.61 13.15
CA MET A 120 0.42 19.28 12.52
C MET A 120 0.02 20.35 11.48
N TYR A 121 -0.99 21.17 11.78
CA TYR A 121 -1.56 22.13 10.82
C TYR A 121 -0.57 23.23 10.40
N GLY A 122 0.24 23.74 11.35
CA GLY A 122 1.22 24.79 11.03
C GLY A 122 2.32 24.33 10.06
N LEU A 123 2.65 23.04 10.07
CA LEU A 123 3.58 22.46 9.12
C LEU A 123 2.93 22.24 7.75
N MET A 124 1.64 21.90 7.73
CA MET A 124 0.87 21.76 6.48
C MET A 124 0.86 23.07 5.69
N ASP A 125 0.72 24.22 6.36
CA ASP A 125 0.70 25.55 5.72
C ASP A 125 2.04 25.90 5.04
N GLN A 126 3.15 25.33 5.52
CA GLN A 126 4.50 25.59 5.00
C GLN A 126 5.05 24.44 4.16
N TRP A 127 4.33 23.32 4.09
CA TRP A 127 4.79 22.07 3.48
C TRP A 127 5.27 22.27 2.03
N ASP A 128 4.43 22.89 1.21
CA ASP A 128 4.71 23.11 -0.22
C ASP A 128 5.96 23.96 -0.41
N LYS A 129 6.12 25.00 0.43
CA LYS A 129 7.29 25.88 0.39
C LYS A 129 8.56 25.11 0.78
N TYR A 130 8.52 24.35 1.88
CA TYR A 130 9.67 23.56 2.31
C TYR A 130 10.07 22.52 1.28
N LEU A 131 9.09 21.84 0.68
CA LEU A 131 9.33 20.86 -0.36
C LEU A 131 9.95 21.52 -1.60
N GLU A 132 9.45 22.67 -2.03
CA GLU A 132 9.98 23.41 -3.18
C GLU A 132 11.39 23.95 -2.93
N ASP A 133 11.64 24.58 -1.78
CA ASP A 133 12.96 25.11 -1.39
C ASP A 133 13.99 23.97 -1.32
N PHE A 134 13.64 22.85 -0.68
CA PHE A 134 14.48 21.65 -0.60
C PHE A 134 14.78 21.08 -1.99
N SER A 135 13.77 20.96 -2.84
CA SER A 135 13.86 20.42 -4.20
C SER A 135 14.72 21.26 -5.13
N SER A 136 14.80 22.56 -4.86
CA SER A 136 15.57 23.52 -5.66
C SER A 136 17.04 23.59 -5.26
N THR A 137 17.46 22.88 -4.22
CA THR A 137 18.87 22.85 -3.80
C THR A 137 19.75 22.13 -4.82
N GLY A 138 20.99 22.58 -4.96
CA GLY A 138 21.99 21.95 -5.84
C GLY A 138 22.40 20.52 -5.44
N ALA A 139 21.86 19.99 -4.34
CA ALA A 139 22.05 18.61 -3.89
C ALA A 139 21.31 17.60 -4.78
N TRP A 140 20.27 18.01 -5.49
CA TRP A 140 19.39 17.13 -6.29
C TRP A 140 19.47 17.42 -7.79
N LEU A 141 20.66 17.83 -8.24
CA LEU A 141 20.96 17.98 -9.66
C LEU A 141 21.10 16.62 -10.34
N PRO A 142 20.70 16.46 -11.62
CA PRO A 142 20.76 15.20 -12.35
C PRO A 142 22.14 14.51 -12.28
N GLN A 143 23.24 15.28 -12.34
CA GLN A 143 24.60 14.74 -12.34
C GLN A 143 25.03 14.16 -10.99
N ARG A 144 24.26 14.40 -9.92
CA ARG A 144 24.52 13.84 -8.59
C ARG A 144 23.79 12.52 -8.36
N TYR A 145 22.91 12.10 -9.28
CA TYR A 145 22.15 10.87 -9.13
C TYR A 145 23.09 9.65 -9.08
N GLU A 146 22.92 8.83 -8.04
CA GLU A 146 23.63 7.58 -7.84
C GLU A 146 22.63 6.53 -7.35
N GLU A 147 22.41 5.47 -8.12
CA GLU A 147 21.36 4.48 -7.87
C GLU A 147 21.39 3.90 -6.46
N ASP A 148 22.56 3.65 -5.88
CA ASP A 148 22.68 2.99 -4.58
C ASP A 148 22.66 3.95 -3.38
N ARG A 149 23.14 5.18 -3.56
CA ARG A 149 23.43 6.11 -2.44
C ARG A 149 22.70 7.45 -2.54
N HIS A 150 22.36 7.90 -3.74
CA HIS A 150 21.76 9.20 -4.00
C HIS A 150 20.64 9.10 -5.04
N ASN A 151 19.49 8.55 -4.60
CA ASN A 151 18.38 8.12 -5.45
C ASN A 151 17.04 8.68 -4.93
N CYS A 152 15.92 8.19 -5.48
CA CYS A 152 14.59 8.61 -5.06
C CYS A 152 14.32 8.37 -3.56
N TYR A 153 14.86 7.28 -3.00
CA TYR A 153 14.69 6.96 -1.58
C TYR A 153 15.49 7.90 -0.68
N SER A 154 16.76 8.17 -1.01
CA SER A 154 17.55 9.11 -0.21
C SER A 154 16.97 10.53 -0.30
N TYR A 155 16.43 10.93 -1.45
CA TYR A 155 15.70 12.19 -1.63
C TYR A 155 14.53 12.34 -0.66
N THR A 156 13.60 11.38 -0.70
CA THR A 156 12.40 11.41 0.13
C THR A 156 12.72 11.31 1.62
N LEU A 157 13.63 10.42 2.03
CA LEU A 157 14.05 10.30 3.43
C LEU A 157 14.77 11.56 3.93
N THR A 158 15.62 12.19 3.11
CA THR A 158 16.29 13.44 3.50
C THR A 158 15.26 14.53 3.78
N PHE A 159 14.26 14.70 2.91
CA PHE A 159 13.19 15.66 3.15
C PHE A 159 12.43 15.36 4.44
N ILE A 160 12.04 14.10 4.65
CA ILE A 160 11.35 13.67 5.88
C ILE A 160 12.18 14.02 7.12
N ASN A 161 13.50 13.78 7.08
CA ASN A 161 14.39 14.10 8.20
C ASN A 161 14.58 15.61 8.40
N CYS A 162 14.54 16.43 7.35
CA CYS A 162 14.49 17.89 7.50
C CYS A 162 13.24 18.30 8.29
N ILE A 163 12.08 17.76 7.94
CA ILE A 163 10.82 18.03 8.62
C ILE A 163 10.86 17.55 10.08
N LEU A 164 11.35 16.34 10.35
CA LEU A 164 11.49 15.82 11.71
C LEU A 164 12.40 16.72 12.56
N THR A 165 13.51 17.19 11.98
CA THR A 165 14.44 18.09 12.66
C THR A 165 13.78 19.42 12.99
N THR A 166 13.01 20.01 12.07
CA THR A 166 12.23 21.23 12.32
C THR A 166 11.22 21.06 13.45
N GLU A 167 10.63 19.87 13.56
CA GLU A 167 9.69 19.49 14.63
C GLU A 167 10.38 19.06 15.95
N GLY A 168 11.71 19.15 16.04
CA GLY A 168 12.48 18.76 17.23
C GLY A 168 12.51 17.25 17.48
N LYS A 169 12.25 16.43 16.46
CA LYS A 169 12.26 14.97 16.51
C LYS A 169 13.58 14.40 16.01
N GLU A 170 13.89 13.19 16.46
CA GLU A 170 15.05 12.44 15.98
C GLU A 170 14.91 12.07 14.50
N GLN A 171 16.03 12.09 13.80
CA GLN A 171 16.11 11.66 12.40
C GLN A 171 16.02 10.14 12.30
N LEU A 172 15.41 9.66 11.23
CA LEU A 172 15.25 8.24 10.97
C LEU A 172 16.31 7.75 9.99
N GLY A 173 16.86 6.57 10.26
CA GLY A 173 17.68 5.83 9.30
C GLY A 173 16.83 5.24 8.16
N LYS A 174 17.50 4.80 7.09
CA LYS A 174 16.84 4.12 5.96
C LYS A 174 16.13 2.85 6.43
N GLU A 175 16.83 2.03 7.20
CA GLU A 175 16.35 0.75 7.72
C GLU A 175 15.18 0.98 8.68
N GLU A 176 15.31 1.94 9.60
CA GLU A 176 14.27 2.29 10.56
C GLU A 176 12.99 2.77 9.86
N PHE A 177 13.11 3.72 8.93
CA PHE A 177 11.94 4.20 8.19
C PHE A 177 11.28 3.08 7.38
N THR A 178 12.10 2.23 6.75
CA THR A 178 11.62 1.09 5.96
C THR A 178 10.82 0.13 6.83
N GLU A 179 11.39 -0.31 7.95
CA GLU A 179 10.79 -1.32 8.82
C GLU A 179 9.52 -0.80 9.48
N LYS A 180 9.55 0.43 9.98
CA LYS A 180 8.44 1.02 10.74
C LYS A 180 7.28 1.48 9.85
N TYR A 181 7.58 2.05 8.69
CA TYR A 181 6.58 2.68 7.84
C TYR A 181 6.32 1.89 6.57
N VAL A 182 7.35 1.55 5.78
CA VAL A 182 7.17 0.97 4.44
C VAL A 182 6.71 -0.49 4.48
N VAL A 183 7.43 -1.35 5.22
CA VAL A 183 7.20 -2.81 5.25
C VAL A 183 5.75 -3.18 5.62
N PRO A 184 5.10 -2.56 6.62
CA PRO A 184 3.70 -2.87 6.93
C PRO A 184 2.75 -2.62 5.76
N ARG A 185 2.96 -1.55 4.98
CA ARG A 185 2.09 -1.22 3.84
C ARG A 185 2.38 -2.10 2.64
N THR A 186 3.64 -2.38 2.34
CA THR A 186 4.00 -3.26 1.22
C THR A 186 3.61 -4.71 1.48
N ARG A 187 3.66 -5.19 2.73
CA ARG A 187 3.09 -6.51 3.11
C ARG A 187 1.58 -6.58 2.88
N LYS A 188 0.85 -5.51 3.23
CA LYS A 188 -0.60 -5.43 2.96
C LYS A 188 -0.88 -5.44 1.45
N ALA A 189 -0.12 -4.64 0.68
CA ALA A 189 -0.19 -4.61 -0.77
C ALA A 189 0.08 -5.98 -1.40
N SER A 190 1.15 -6.65 -0.99
CA SER A 190 1.50 -7.99 -1.48
C SER A 190 0.39 -9.01 -1.24
N LYS A 191 -0.19 -9.07 -0.03
CA LYS A 191 -1.33 -9.95 0.25
C LYS A 191 -2.53 -9.64 -0.64
N TYR A 192 -2.83 -8.37 -0.87
CA TYR A 192 -3.94 -7.95 -1.73
C TYR A 192 -3.71 -8.37 -3.18
N ILE A 193 -2.50 -8.14 -3.72
CA ILE A 193 -2.12 -8.54 -5.08
C ILE A 193 -2.30 -10.05 -5.27
N THR A 194 -1.81 -10.86 -4.32
CA THR A 194 -1.96 -12.32 -4.37
C THR A 194 -3.42 -12.75 -4.44
N LEU A 195 -4.28 -12.18 -3.59
CA LEU A 195 -5.71 -12.48 -3.60
C LEU A 195 -6.36 -12.05 -4.91
N TYR A 196 -6.09 -10.81 -5.35
CA TYR A 196 -6.67 -10.24 -6.55
C TYR A 196 -6.38 -11.10 -7.79
N ARG A 197 -5.11 -11.43 -8.02
CA ARG A 197 -4.69 -12.24 -9.17
C ARG A 197 -5.27 -13.64 -9.14
N ALA A 198 -5.28 -14.28 -7.96
CA ALA A 198 -5.85 -15.62 -7.84
C ALA A 198 -7.36 -15.63 -8.15
N ILE A 199 -8.11 -14.60 -7.74
CA ILE A 199 -9.54 -14.46 -8.04
C ILE A 199 -9.76 -14.11 -9.52
N GLU A 200 -8.91 -13.28 -10.11
CA GLU A 200 -8.98 -12.98 -11.55
C GLU A 200 -8.78 -14.22 -12.41
N GLU A 201 -7.86 -15.11 -12.00
CA GLU A 201 -7.57 -16.36 -12.72
C GLU A 201 -8.59 -17.47 -12.46
N HIS A 202 -9.04 -17.66 -11.21
CA HIS A 202 -9.83 -18.84 -10.79
C HIS A 202 -11.28 -18.51 -10.41
N GLY A 203 -11.66 -17.23 -10.37
CA GLY A 203 -12.97 -16.75 -9.93
C GLY A 203 -13.14 -16.60 -8.41
N PHE A 204 -12.34 -17.30 -7.61
CA PHE A 204 -12.31 -17.20 -6.15
C PHE A 204 -10.96 -17.64 -5.57
N TYR A 205 -10.70 -17.30 -4.31
CA TYR A 205 -9.55 -17.78 -3.54
C TYR A 205 -9.99 -18.27 -2.16
N VAL A 206 -9.30 -19.25 -1.58
CA VAL A 206 -9.70 -19.88 -0.33
C VAL A 206 -8.52 -20.01 0.62
N THR A 207 -8.75 -19.74 1.90
CA THR A 207 -7.83 -20.07 2.99
C THR A 207 -8.59 -20.78 4.11
N ASP A 208 -7.90 -21.63 4.86
CA ASP A 208 -8.52 -22.31 6.01
C ASP A 208 -8.84 -21.31 7.15
N HIS A 209 -9.87 -21.63 7.94
CA HIS A 209 -10.19 -20.85 9.14
C HIS A 209 -9.23 -21.25 10.26
N PRO A 210 -8.57 -20.30 10.95
CA PRO A 210 -7.55 -20.60 11.97
C PRO A 210 -8.06 -21.32 13.24
N ASP A 211 -9.33 -21.72 13.31
CA ASP A 211 -9.93 -22.36 14.51
C ASP A 211 -9.91 -23.90 14.47
N GLU A 212 -9.23 -24.53 13.50
CA GLU A 212 -9.15 -26.02 13.42
C GLU A 212 -7.83 -26.63 13.93
N GLU A 213 -6.88 -25.86 14.47
CA GLU A 213 -5.71 -26.44 15.15
C GLU A 213 -5.90 -26.45 16.68
N THR A 214 -5.90 -27.68 17.22
CA THR A 214 -5.85 -28.11 18.63
C THR A 214 -7.17 -28.42 19.36
N SER A 215 -7.76 -29.57 19.02
CA SER A 215 -8.36 -30.44 20.05
C SER A 215 -7.51 -31.70 20.17
N PRO A 216 -6.84 -31.97 21.30
CA PRO A 216 -6.18 -33.25 21.53
C PRO A 216 -7.22 -34.37 21.53
N PRO A 217 -6.87 -35.60 21.09
CA PRO A 217 -7.80 -36.72 21.16
C PRO A 217 -8.14 -36.98 22.63
N GLU A 218 -9.44 -37.01 22.95
CA GLU A 218 -9.92 -37.48 24.25
C GLU A 218 -9.38 -38.89 24.47
N GLY A 219 -8.48 -39.00 25.46
CA GLY A 219 -7.99 -40.28 25.92
C GLY A 219 -9.17 -41.13 26.35
N SER A 220 -9.34 -42.25 25.67
CA SER A 220 -10.22 -43.34 26.04
C SER A 220 -9.81 -43.89 27.41
N GLY A 221 -10.39 -43.32 28.47
CA GLY A 221 -10.46 -43.96 29.78
C GLY A 221 -11.59 -44.99 29.74
N SER A 222 -11.26 -46.26 29.59
CA SER A 222 -12.18 -47.37 29.83
C SER A 222 -11.47 -48.46 30.61
N CYS A 223 -11.99 -48.67 31.83
CA CYS A 223 -11.82 -49.80 32.76
C CYS A 223 -10.47 -49.96 33.46
#